data_AF-A0A538DZR6-F1
#
_entry.id   AF-A0A538DZR6-F1
#
_cell.length_a   1.000
_cell.length_b   1.000
_cell.length_c   1.000
_cell.angle_alpha   90.00
_cell.angle_beta   90.00
_cell.angle_gamma   90.00
#
_symmetry.space_group_name_H-M   'P 1'
#
loop_
_entity.id
_entity.type
_entity.pdbx_description
1 polymer ?
#
loop_
_entity_poly.entity_id
_entity_poly.type
_entity_poly.pdbx_seq_one_letter_code
_entity_poly.pdbx_strand_id
1 'polypeptide(L)'
;GIQAARWSVSQELQVLSQAMYHCRELAMARMEAEADALGADGVIGVRIRSLNYLFASDVLEFVAVGTAVKGGDGQQFRTPAGRPFTSHLSGQDFWTLWQHGFLPRALVLGTCVYHIAHMTFRQMLSNVGQNVELTPFTQAAYDAREIAMARMQYEGEQVGADGIVGVTIDESAWEWGEHA
;
A
#
# COMPACT_ATOMS: atom_id res chain seq x y z
N GLY A 1 -11.01 -17.11 7.43
CA GLY A 1 -12.25 -17.22 8.23
C GLY A 1 -13.27 -16.26 7.66
N ILE A 2 -14.55 -16.62 7.64
CA ILE A 2 -15.62 -15.77 7.10
C ILE A 2 -15.94 -14.69 8.13
N GLN A 3 -15.73 -13.41 7.78
CA GLN A 3 -16.15 -12.27 8.60
C GLN A 3 -17.53 -11.82 8.10
N ALA A 4 -18.57 -12.07 8.88
CA ALA A 4 -19.90 -11.54 8.58
C ALA A 4 -19.90 -10.03 8.87
N ALA A 5 -19.72 -9.22 7.81
CA ALA A 5 -19.85 -7.78 7.92
C ALA A 5 -21.27 -7.44 8.39
N ARG A 6 -21.40 -6.66 9.46
CA ARG A 6 -22.66 -5.97 9.75
C ARG A 6 -22.80 -4.88 8.68
N TRP A 7 -23.54 -5.17 7.61
CA TRP A 7 -23.78 -4.28 6.46
C TRP A 7 -24.35 -2.89 6.81
N SER A 8 -24.79 -2.69 8.06
CA SER A 8 -25.29 -1.41 8.57
C SER A 8 -24.22 -0.55 9.25
N VAL A 9 -22.98 -1.01 9.36
CA VAL A 9 -21.90 -0.29 10.07
C VAL A 9 -20.66 -0.22 9.18
N SER A 10 -20.21 1.01 8.93
CA SER A 10 -18.96 1.25 8.22
C SER A 10 -17.79 0.78 9.09
N GLN A 11 -16.92 -0.06 8.52
CA GLN A 11 -15.81 -0.65 9.26
C GLN A 11 -14.76 -1.23 8.31
N GLU A 12 -13.55 -1.43 8.83
CA GLU A 12 -12.52 -2.17 8.12
C GLU A 12 -12.89 -3.66 7.96
N LEU A 13 -12.76 -4.16 6.73
CA LEU A 13 -12.80 -5.58 6.41
C LEU A 13 -11.43 -6.22 6.69
N GLN A 14 -11.13 -6.48 7.95
CA GLN A 14 -9.81 -6.92 8.42
C GLN A 14 -9.26 -8.13 7.66
N VAL A 15 -10.07 -9.15 7.38
CA VAL A 15 -9.63 -10.34 6.62
C VAL A 15 -9.13 -9.96 5.23
N LEU A 16 -9.86 -9.08 4.54
CA LEU A 16 -9.50 -8.64 3.20
C LEU A 16 -8.29 -7.71 3.23
N SER A 17 -8.24 -6.76 4.17
CA SER A 17 -7.06 -5.92 4.40
C SER A 17 -5.80 -6.76 4.63
N GLN A 18 -5.88 -7.78 5.48
CA GLN A 18 -4.77 -8.69 5.78
C GLN A 18 -4.36 -9.52 4.56
N ALA A 19 -5.32 -10.00 3.78
CA ALA A 19 -5.02 -10.74 2.55
C ALA A 19 -4.28 -9.85 1.54
N MET A 20 -4.78 -8.63 1.30
CA MET A 20 -4.14 -7.65 0.41
C MET A 20 -2.73 -7.31 0.87
N TYR A 21 -2.56 -7.10 2.19
CA TYR A 21 -1.26 -6.86 2.79
C TYR A 21 -0.30 -8.04 2.58
N HIS A 22 -0.74 -9.26 2.89
CA HIS A 22 0.07 -10.46 2.75
C HIS A 22 0.51 -10.72 1.30
N CYS A 23 -0.37 -10.50 0.31
CA CYS A 23 -0.01 -10.68 -1.09
C CYS A 23 1.08 -9.67 -1.53
N ARG A 24 1.02 -8.42 -1.04
CA ARG A 24 2.05 -7.40 -1.32
C ARG A 24 3.39 -7.78 -0.69
N GLU A 25 3.37 -8.21 0.58
CA GLU A 25 4.55 -8.74 1.29
C GLU A 25 5.22 -9.86 0.49
N LEU A 26 4.45 -10.83 -0.02
CA LEU A 26 4.97 -11.93 -0.82
C LEU A 26 5.59 -11.46 -2.14
N ALA A 27 4.95 -10.52 -2.84
CA ALA A 27 5.48 -9.96 -4.08
C ALA A 27 6.81 -9.22 -3.83
N MET A 28 6.89 -8.43 -2.77
CA MET A 28 8.09 -7.71 -2.36
C MET A 28 9.21 -8.66 -1.94
N ALA A 29 8.91 -9.67 -1.12
CA ALA A 29 9.89 -10.66 -0.68
C ALA A 29 10.52 -11.41 -1.86
N ARG A 30 9.73 -11.73 -2.90
CA ARG A 30 10.25 -12.34 -4.13
C ARG A 30 11.16 -11.39 -4.91
N MET A 31 10.75 -10.15 -5.11
CA MET A 31 11.58 -9.14 -5.78
C MET A 31 12.90 -8.88 -5.04
N GLU A 32 12.86 -8.83 -3.70
CA GLU A 32 14.05 -8.68 -2.87
C GLU A 32 14.99 -9.88 -2.99
N ALA A 33 14.46 -11.10 -3.03
CA ALA A 33 15.26 -12.30 -3.24
C ALA A 33 15.94 -12.32 -4.62
N GLU A 34 15.25 -11.85 -5.66
CA GLU A 34 15.82 -11.69 -7.00
C GLU A 34 16.95 -10.65 -7.00
N ALA A 35 16.76 -9.50 -6.35
CA ALA A 35 17.79 -8.48 -6.20
C ALA A 35 19.00 -8.96 -5.37
N ASP A 36 18.74 -9.76 -4.33
CA ASP A 36 19.77 -10.37 -3.50
C ASP A 36 20.64 -11.34 -4.31
N ALA A 37 20.02 -12.18 -5.14
CA ALA A 37 20.73 -13.10 -6.03
C ALA A 37 21.61 -12.38 -7.07
N LEU A 38 21.24 -11.15 -7.46
CA LEU A 38 22.06 -10.29 -8.33
C LEU A 38 23.19 -9.56 -7.59
N GLY A 39 23.28 -9.72 -6.26
CA GLY A 39 24.25 -9.02 -5.42
C GLY A 39 24.05 -7.51 -5.40
N ALA A 40 22.78 -7.08 -5.51
CA ALA A 40 22.39 -5.68 -5.42
C ALA A 40 22.40 -5.17 -3.97
N ASP A 41 22.63 -3.87 -3.81
CA ASP A 41 22.51 -3.18 -2.52
C ASP A 41 21.07 -2.78 -2.23
N GLY A 42 20.27 -2.56 -3.28
CA GLY A 42 18.86 -2.24 -3.14
C GLY A 42 18.09 -2.25 -4.45
N VAL A 43 16.81 -1.95 -4.36
CA VAL A 43 15.87 -1.81 -5.48
C VAL A 43 15.19 -0.45 -5.37
N ILE A 44 15.33 0.37 -6.40
CA ILE A 44 14.69 1.70 -6.49
C ILE A 44 13.59 1.70 -7.54
N GLY A 45 12.77 2.75 -7.53
CA GLY A 45 11.67 2.91 -8.47
C GLY A 45 10.66 1.77 -8.37
N VAL A 46 10.55 1.13 -7.19
CA VAL A 46 9.65 0.01 -6.99
C VAL A 46 8.23 0.46 -7.27
N ARG A 47 7.47 -0.34 -8.02
CA ARG A 47 6.06 -0.16 -8.30
C ARG A 47 5.36 -1.47 -7.99
N ILE A 48 4.36 -1.41 -7.13
CA ILE A 48 3.49 -2.55 -6.82
C ILE A 48 2.21 -2.36 -7.61
N ARG A 49 1.84 -3.34 -8.43
CA ARG A 49 0.60 -3.33 -9.20
C ARG A 49 -0.28 -4.48 -8.75
N SER A 50 -1.57 -4.17 -8.64
CA SER A 50 -2.62 -5.15 -8.43
C SER A 50 -3.34 -5.33 -9.77
N LEU A 51 -3.30 -6.55 -10.33
CA LEU A 51 -3.91 -6.86 -11.62
C LEU A 51 -5.15 -7.73 -11.39
N ASN A 52 -6.28 -7.27 -11.89
CA ASN A 52 -7.52 -8.04 -11.97
C ASN A 52 -7.55 -8.77 -13.31
N TYR A 53 -7.69 -10.09 -13.30
CA TYR A 53 -7.87 -10.86 -14.54
C TYR A 53 -9.35 -11.01 -14.85
N LEU A 54 -9.80 -10.43 -15.96
CA LEU A 54 -11.20 -10.49 -16.44
C LEU A 54 -11.72 -11.91 -16.67
N PHE A 55 -10.84 -12.90 -16.84
CA PHE A 55 -11.21 -14.32 -17.04
C PHE A 55 -11.21 -15.16 -15.75
N ALA A 56 -10.80 -14.58 -14.61
CA ALA A 56 -10.85 -15.18 -13.29
C ALA A 56 -11.22 -14.09 -12.28
N SER A 57 -12.52 -13.78 -12.19
CA SER A 57 -13.11 -12.66 -11.42
C SER A 57 -12.76 -12.65 -9.92
N ASP A 58 -12.24 -13.76 -9.39
CA ASP A 58 -11.91 -13.92 -7.97
C ASP A 58 -10.40 -14.01 -7.69
N VAL A 59 -9.54 -13.73 -8.67
CA VAL A 59 -8.08 -13.78 -8.51
C VAL A 59 -7.47 -12.41 -8.68
N LEU A 60 -6.73 -12.00 -7.64
CA LEU A 60 -5.92 -10.80 -7.65
C LEU A 60 -4.45 -11.15 -7.75
N GLU A 61 -3.77 -10.67 -8.78
CA GLU A 61 -2.32 -10.81 -8.90
C GLU A 61 -1.61 -9.56 -8.38
N PHE A 62 -0.54 -9.78 -7.62
CA PHE A 62 0.36 -8.72 -7.16
C PHE A 62 1.72 -8.86 -7.82
N VAL A 63 2.15 -7.80 -8.49
CA VAL A 63 3.45 -7.74 -9.16
C VAL A 63 4.23 -6.57 -8.60
N ALA A 64 5.43 -6.85 -8.08
CA ALA A 64 6.40 -5.84 -7.67
C ALA A 64 7.52 -5.77 -8.72
N VAL A 65 7.77 -4.58 -9.25
CA VAL A 65 8.84 -4.33 -10.24
C VAL A 65 9.64 -3.13 -9.81
N GLY A 66 10.96 -3.22 -9.91
CA GLY A 66 11.86 -2.10 -9.67
C GLY A 66 13.21 -2.33 -10.34
N THR A 67 14.15 -1.41 -10.12
CA THR A 67 15.49 -1.47 -10.68
C THR A 67 16.49 -1.80 -9.58
N ALA A 68 17.15 -2.95 -9.69
CA ALA A 68 18.25 -3.32 -8.81
C ALA A 68 19.44 -2.37 -9.01
N VAL A 69 19.99 -1.85 -7.92
CA VAL A 69 21.11 -0.90 -7.90
C VAL A 69 22.21 -1.39 -6.98
N LYS A 70 23.44 -0.98 -7.31
CA LYS A 70 24.64 -1.33 -6.56
C LYS A 70 25.57 -0.13 -6.48
N GLY A 71 26.18 0.06 -5.33
CA GLY A 71 27.22 1.05 -5.11
C GLY A 71 28.47 0.77 -5.94
N GLY A 72 29.15 1.85 -6.35
CA GLY A 72 30.50 1.76 -6.89
C GLY A 72 31.54 1.46 -5.80
N ASP A 73 32.78 1.21 -6.22
CA ASP A 73 33.97 1.17 -5.35
C ASP A 73 33.97 0.12 -4.22
N GLY A 74 33.13 -0.92 -4.34
CA GLY A 74 33.12 -2.05 -3.41
C GLY A 74 32.49 -1.77 -2.05
N GLN A 75 31.89 -0.60 -1.85
CA GLN A 75 31.10 -0.29 -0.66
C GLN A 75 29.75 -1.04 -0.73
N GLN A 76 29.26 -1.51 0.41
CA GLN A 76 27.96 -2.16 0.54
C GLN A 76 26.98 -1.21 1.22
N PHE A 77 25.82 -1.01 0.61
CA PHE A 77 24.79 -0.08 1.09
C PHE A 77 23.52 -0.82 1.52
N ARG A 78 23.68 -2.08 1.92
CA ARG A 78 22.60 -2.95 2.35
C ARG A 78 22.01 -2.52 3.68
N THR A 79 20.81 -3.02 3.95
CA THR A 79 20.22 -2.92 5.29
C THR A 79 21.10 -3.64 6.32
N PRO A 80 21.00 -3.34 7.63
CA PRO A 80 21.70 -4.02 8.72
C PRO A 80 21.38 -5.50 8.85
N ALA A 81 20.24 -5.93 8.31
CA ALA A 81 19.93 -7.36 8.15
C ALA A 81 20.70 -8.01 6.99
N GLY A 82 21.56 -7.27 6.31
CA GLY A 82 22.30 -7.71 5.13
C GLY A 82 21.44 -7.89 3.88
N ARG A 83 20.21 -7.38 3.86
CA ARG A 83 19.27 -7.50 2.71
C ARG A 83 19.33 -6.26 1.81
N PRO A 84 18.99 -6.38 0.52
CA PRO A 84 18.79 -5.21 -0.33
C PRO A 84 17.77 -4.24 0.28
N PHE A 85 18.03 -2.92 0.26
CA PHE A 85 17.00 -1.95 0.60
C PHE A 85 15.95 -1.85 -0.50
N THR A 86 14.76 -1.35 -0.18
CA THR A 86 13.71 -1.10 -1.19
C THR A 86 13.21 0.34 -1.11
N SER A 87 12.84 0.91 -2.26
CA SER A 87 12.31 2.28 -2.33
C SER A 87 11.41 2.49 -3.55
N HIS A 88 10.29 3.20 -3.34
CA HIS A 88 9.42 3.66 -4.43
C HIS A 88 10.01 4.87 -5.19
N LEU A 89 11.00 5.54 -4.61
CA LEU A 89 11.56 6.77 -5.18
C LEU A 89 12.14 6.54 -6.58
N SER A 90 11.97 7.53 -7.45
CA SER A 90 12.66 7.52 -8.74
C SER A 90 14.17 7.57 -8.54
N GLY A 91 14.95 7.23 -9.57
CA GLY A 91 16.41 7.39 -9.49
C GLY A 91 16.85 8.83 -9.20
N GLN A 92 16.08 9.82 -9.66
CA GLN A 92 16.36 11.24 -9.39
C GLN A 92 16.12 11.58 -7.92
N ASP A 93 14.97 11.19 -7.37
CA ASP A 93 14.64 11.45 -5.95
C ASP A 93 15.56 10.68 -5.00
N PHE A 94 15.89 9.43 -5.36
CA PHE A 94 16.87 8.63 -4.64
C PHE A 94 18.24 9.30 -4.63
N TRP A 95 18.68 9.83 -5.79
CA TRP A 95 19.95 10.54 -5.88
C TRP A 95 19.97 11.80 -5.02
N THR A 96 18.87 12.54 -4.93
CA THR A 96 18.74 13.67 -4.02
C THR A 96 18.87 13.25 -2.55
N LEU A 97 18.17 12.18 -2.12
CA LEU A 97 18.34 11.66 -0.75
C LEU A 97 19.79 11.29 -0.45
N TRP A 98 20.41 10.57 -1.39
CA TRP A 98 21.79 10.13 -1.28
C TRP A 98 22.76 11.30 -1.09
N GLN A 99 22.60 12.37 -1.87
CA GLN A 99 23.42 13.57 -1.77
C GLN A 99 23.32 14.27 -0.40
N HIS A 100 22.21 14.08 0.30
CA HIS A 100 21.99 14.60 1.64
C HIS A 100 22.32 13.61 2.76
N GLY A 101 22.98 12.49 2.42
CA GLY A 101 23.44 11.50 3.39
C GLY A 101 22.35 10.55 3.89
N PHE A 102 21.20 10.50 3.20
CA PHE A 102 20.11 9.59 3.52
C PHE A 102 20.11 8.38 2.60
N LEU A 103 19.84 7.22 3.19
CA LEU A 103 19.77 5.93 2.51
C LEU A 103 18.40 5.30 2.77
N PRO A 104 17.68 4.83 1.73
CA PRO A 104 16.45 4.12 1.93
C PRO A 104 16.68 2.86 2.75
N ARG A 105 15.69 2.53 3.59
CA ARG A 105 15.74 1.34 4.44
C ARG A 105 14.84 0.23 3.94
N ALA A 106 13.58 0.57 3.69
CA ALA A 106 12.56 -0.32 3.15
C ALA A 106 11.46 0.53 2.51
N LEU A 107 10.78 -0.05 1.52
CA LEU A 107 9.49 0.44 1.07
C LEU A 107 8.45 -0.02 2.08
N VAL A 108 7.78 0.94 2.71
CA VAL A 108 6.71 0.70 3.68
C VAL A 108 5.37 1.01 3.04
N LEU A 109 4.32 0.34 3.49
CA LEU A 109 2.99 0.49 2.92
C LEU A 109 1.89 0.41 3.97
N GLY A 110 0.79 1.08 3.66
CA GLY A 110 -0.43 1.06 4.45
C GLY A 110 -1.57 0.53 3.58
N THR A 111 -2.24 -0.54 4.00
CA THR A 111 -3.43 -1.05 3.29
C THR A 111 -4.60 -1.11 4.23
N CYS A 112 -5.75 -0.58 3.79
CA CYS A 112 -7.03 -0.68 4.49
C CYS A 112 -8.12 -0.91 3.44
N VAL A 113 -8.93 -1.95 3.63
CA VAL A 113 -10.16 -2.16 2.87
C VAL A 113 -11.32 -1.85 3.79
N TYR A 114 -12.09 -0.83 3.43
CA TYR A 114 -13.11 -0.27 4.29
C TYR A 114 -14.50 -0.42 3.66
N HIS A 115 -15.42 -1.00 4.40
CA HIS A 115 -16.81 -1.13 4.01
C HIS A 115 -17.58 0.13 4.45
N ILE A 116 -18.39 0.68 3.56
CA ILE A 116 -19.26 1.83 3.83
C ILE A 116 -20.69 1.31 3.98
N ALA A 117 -21.33 1.62 5.12
CA ALA A 117 -22.73 1.27 5.34
C ALA A 117 -23.65 1.99 4.35
N HIS A 118 -24.71 1.32 3.93
CA HIS A 118 -25.70 1.91 3.03
C HIS A 118 -26.43 3.06 3.73
N MET A 119 -26.63 4.17 3.00
CA MET A 119 -27.46 5.27 3.49
C MET A 119 -28.93 4.86 3.56
N THR A 120 -29.64 5.34 4.57
CA THR A 120 -31.08 5.07 4.69
C THR A 120 -31.83 5.81 3.57
N PHE A 121 -32.87 5.20 2.97
CA PHE A 121 -33.69 5.82 1.91
C PHE A 121 -34.20 7.22 2.28
N ARG A 122 -34.51 7.47 3.56
CA ARG A 122 -34.89 8.79 4.09
C ARG A 122 -33.78 9.84 3.97
N GLN A 123 -32.53 9.49 4.24
CA GLN A 123 -31.37 10.39 4.10
C GLN A 123 -31.06 10.66 2.63
N MET A 124 -31.25 9.66 1.76
CA MET A 124 -31.10 9.84 0.32
C MET A 124 -32.14 10.83 -0.21
N LEU A 125 -33.41 10.69 0.19
CA LEU A 125 -34.48 11.62 -0.19
C LEU A 125 -34.26 13.05 0.31
N SER A 126 -33.76 13.24 1.54
CA SER A 126 -33.56 14.58 2.12
C SER A 126 -32.46 15.37 1.40
N ASN A 127 -31.55 14.69 0.72
CA ASN A 127 -30.43 15.30 0.02
C ASN A 127 -30.68 15.48 -1.49
N VAL A 128 -31.85 15.05 -2.02
CA VAL A 128 -32.19 15.21 -3.44
C VAL A 128 -32.30 16.70 -3.78
N GLY A 129 -31.49 17.14 -4.76
CA GLY A 129 -31.47 18.52 -5.24
C GLY A 129 -30.52 19.45 -4.46
N GLN A 130 -29.74 18.92 -3.50
CA GLN A 130 -28.73 19.67 -2.76
C GLN A 130 -27.34 19.09 -3.00
N ASN A 131 -26.34 19.96 -3.20
CA ASN A 131 -24.93 19.56 -3.26
C ASN A 131 -24.34 19.62 -1.84
N VAL A 132 -24.49 18.54 -1.08
CA VAL A 132 -24.03 18.41 0.31
C VAL A 132 -23.09 17.22 0.45
N GLU A 133 -22.17 17.31 1.41
CA GLU A 133 -21.31 16.19 1.75
C GLU A 133 -22.13 14.97 2.21
N LEU A 134 -21.80 13.80 1.68
CA LEU A 134 -22.33 12.54 2.16
C LEU A 134 -21.45 12.08 3.33
N THR A 135 -21.69 12.65 4.51
CA THR A 135 -20.87 12.43 5.72
C THR A 135 -20.44 10.97 5.95
N PRO A 136 -21.30 9.94 5.77
CA PRO A 136 -20.88 8.54 5.95
C PRO A 136 -19.77 8.09 4.99
N PHE A 137 -19.76 8.59 3.76
CA PHE A 137 -18.72 8.29 2.76
C PHE A 137 -17.45 9.06 3.04
N THR A 138 -17.59 10.36 3.30
CA THR A 138 -16.46 11.23 3.65
C THR A 138 -15.73 10.69 4.88
N GLN A 139 -16.45 10.37 5.95
CA GLN A 139 -15.87 9.82 7.17
C GLN A 139 -15.18 8.47 6.92
N ALA A 140 -15.80 7.58 6.16
CA ALA A 140 -15.21 6.30 5.83
C ALA A 140 -13.87 6.43 5.08
N ALA A 141 -13.75 7.39 4.14
CA ALA A 141 -12.50 7.65 3.45
C ALA A 141 -11.41 8.18 4.40
N TYR A 142 -11.77 9.11 5.32
CA TYR A 142 -10.84 9.60 6.34
C TYR A 142 -10.37 8.49 7.28
N ASP A 143 -11.28 7.69 7.81
CA ASP A 143 -10.96 6.56 8.70
C ASP A 143 -10.06 5.54 7.99
N ALA A 144 -10.38 5.19 6.74
CA ALA A 144 -9.59 4.25 5.95
C ALA A 144 -8.17 4.76 5.72
N ARG A 145 -8.02 6.05 5.38
CA ARG A 145 -6.73 6.70 5.18
C ARG A 145 -5.92 6.75 6.47
N GLU A 146 -6.55 7.12 7.60
CA GLU A 146 -5.88 7.15 8.90
C GLU A 146 -5.33 5.77 9.28
N ILE A 147 -6.14 4.72 9.14
CA ILE A 147 -5.71 3.34 9.42
C ILE A 147 -4.54 2.93 8.51
N ALA A 148 -4.63 3.24 7.21
CA ALA A 148 -3.56 2.92 6.27
C ALA A 148 -2.26 3.67 6.62
N MET A 149 -2.32 4.97 6.89
CA MET A 149 -1.16 5.78 7.26
C MET A 149 -0.56 5.34 8.59
N ALA A 150 -1.37 5.00 9.59
CA ALA A 150 -0.88 4.49 10.87
C ALA A 150 -0.09 3.19 10.71
N ARG A 151 -0.53 2.29 9.82
CA ARG A 151 0.20 1.05 9.51
C ARG A 151 1.51 1.31 8.77
N MET A 152 1.50 2.21 7.79
CA MET A 152 2.71 2.61 7.08
C MET A 152 3.75 3.22 8.03
N GLN A 153 3.29 4.07 8.96
CA GLN A 153 4.13 4.66 10.01
C GLN A 153 4.71 3.57 10.92
N TYR A 154 3.87 2.64 11.39
CA TYR A 154 4.31 1.53 12.22
C TYR A 154 5.39 0.68 11.54
N GLU A 155 5.23 0.36 10.26
CA GLU A 155 6.27 -0.34 9.49
C GLU A 155 7.58 0.45 9.40
N GLY A 156 7.51 1.76 9.17
CA GLY A 156 8.68 2.64 9.16
C GLY A 156 9.46 2.58 10.47
N GLU A 157 8.74 2.58 11.60
CA GLU A 157 9.33 2.45 12.92
C GLU A 157 9.96 1.06 13.15
N GLN A 158 9.30 -0.01 12.69
CA GLN A 158 9.84 -1.39 12.82
C GLN A 158 11.17 -1.58 12.10
N VAL A 159 11.36 -0.91 10.95
CA VAL A 159 12.63 -0.99 10.20
C VAL A 159 13.70 -0.03 10.72
N GLY A 160 13.37 0.80 11.71
CA GLY A 160 14.23 1.82 12.31
C GLY A 160 14.52 2.98 11.37
N ALA A 161 13.54 3.41 10.57
CA ALA A 161 13.68 4.58 9.71
C ALA A 161 13.50 5.88 10.49
N ASP A 162 14.29 6.90 10.16
CA ASP A 162 14.16 8.25 10.73
C ASP A 162 12.91 8.99 10.20
N GLY A 163 12.40 8.58 9.04
CA GLY A 163 11.21 9.16 8.42
C GLY A 163 10.80 8.44 7.14
N ILE A 164 9.60 8.78 6.65
CA ILE A 164 9.02 8.24 5.43
C ILE A 164 8.88 9.39 4.43
N VAL A 165 9.41 9.22 3.22
CA VAL A 165 9.38 10.23 2.16
C VAL A 165 8.87 9.64 0.85
N GLY A 166 8.36 10.50 -0.03
CA GLY A 166 7.78 10.06 -1.31
C GLY A 166 6.48 9.28 -1.15
N VAL A 167 5.70 9.59 -0.11
CA VAL A 167 4.40 8.97 0.16
C VAL A 167 3.43 9.25 -0.98
N THR A 168 2.75 8.20 -1.43
CA THR A 168 1.63 8.28 -2.36
C THR A 168 0.42 7.61 -1.73
N ILE A 169 -0.77 8.16 -1.97
CA ILE A 169 -2.03 7.62 -1.48
C ILE A 169 -2.89 7.34 -2.70
N ASP A 170 -3.34 6.09 -2.81
CA ASP A 170 -4.26 5.64 -3.85
C ASP A 170 -5.56 5.20 -3.19
N GLU A 171 -6.68 5.71 -3.70
CA GLU A 171 -8.02 5.38 -3.26
C GLU A 171 -8.79 4.84 -4.46
N SER A 172 -9.22 3.59 -4.38
CA SER A 172 -10.01 2.95 -5.41
C SER A 172 -11.32 2.42 -4.81
N ALA A 173 -12.42 2.66 -5.52
CA ALA A 173 -13.72 2.08 -5.18
C ALA A 173 -13.81 0.70 -5.83
N TRP A 174 -14.01 -0.34 -5.00
CA TRP A 174 -14.16 -1.72 -5.47
C TRP A 174 -15.58 -2.18 -5.14
N GLU A 175 -16.37 -2.44 -6.17
CA GLU A 175 -17.64 -3.13 -6.02
C GLU A 175 -17.35 -4.64 -5.93
N TRP A 176 -17.53 -5.22 -4.75
CA TRP A 176 -17.42 -6.67 -4.53
C TRP A 176 -18.83 -7.30 -4.53
N GLY A 177 -19.17 -8.07 -5.57
CA GLY A 177 -20.43 -8.85 -5.68
C GLY A 177 -21.46 -8.31 -6.69
N GLU A 178 -22.52 -9.10 -6.98
CA GLU A 178 -23.54 -8.97 -8.06
C GLU A 178 -24.44 -7.70 -8.05
N HIS A 179 -23.91 -6.53 -7.73
CA HIS A 179 -24.65 -5.28 -7.85
C HIS A 179 -23.89 -4.29 -8.73
N ALA A 180 -23.79 -4.66 -10.01
CA ALA A 180 -23.76 -3.72 -11.14
C ALA A 180 -25.17 -3.56 -11.70
#